data_AF-A0A3M7KR43-F1
#
_entry.id   AF-A0A3M7KR43-F1
#
_cell.length_a   1.000
_cell.length_b   1.000
_cell.length_c   1.000
_cell.angle_alpha   90.00
_cell.angle_beta   90.00
_cell.angle_gamma   90.00
#
_symmetry.space_group_name_H-M   'P 1'
#
loop_
_entity.id
_entity.type
_entity.pdbx_description
1 polymer ?
#
loop_
_entity_poly.entity_id
_entity_poly.type
_entity_poly.pdbx_seq_one_letter_code
_entity_poly.pdbx_strand_id
1 'polypeptide(L)'
;AIHVLLDHLEDLDRAHEYATKVDEAGVWTELADAYLAHARVSDAIAAYLRAGDTSKHVEVVAKAHESGDYAELTKYLLMVRKRVKDPKVDTEIVHSYARAGDLPALEAFVAAPHLADLRAVGDRCAEEGLHDAARLVFATIPDYGRLASTLVKLHRYQAAVDAARKANSPRTWKEVCYACVEEGEFKLAQLCGLNIIVAADDLAEVAEFYTQRGHADELIALLESGIGLERAHMGIFTELGALYARHRPERLMEHLKLFAPRCNVPALIRVCEELELWRELTFLYVAYDEYDNALGVMVGHAAAAWEHVQFKDVAVKVKAAETLYKGISFYLEEHPELLNDLLKVVESRVDHSRVVDIMRRAGQLPLVKEYLVSVQKNDLQAVNEAVNELLVGEGDAAGLRDSITSYENYDALALAGRLERHEDTEFRRLAALIYKRNLKWHKAVALAKTDKLYEVSA
;
A
#
# COMPACT_ATOMS: atom_id res chain seq x y z
N ALA A 1 60.86 24.41 51.23
CA ALA A 1 61.86 24.40 50.14
C ALA A 1 61.19 24.25 48.78
N ILE A 2 60.32 23.26 48.60
CA ILE A 2 59.55 23.10 47.37
C ILE A 2 58.58 24.26 47.08
N HIS A 3 57.84 24.80 48.07
CA HIS A 3 57.07 26.05 47.89
C HIS A 3 57.91 27.22 47.37
N VAL A 4 59.18 27.33 47.75
CA VAL A 4 60.06 28.41 47.27
C VAL A 4 60.49 28.18 45.83
N LEU A 5 60.68 26.92 45.43
CA LEU A 5 61.01 26.55 44.05
C LEU A 5 59.81 26.73 43.11
N LEU A 6 58.60 26.43 43.59
CA LEU A 6 57.36 26.52 42.81
C LEU A 6 56.79 27.94 42.77
N ASP A 7 56.65 28.62 43.92
CA ASP A 7 55.93 29.90 44.02
C ASP A 7 56.81 31.14 43.77
N HIS A 8 58.14 31.02 43.91
CA HIS A 8 59.06 32.16 43.79
C HIS A 8 60.08 32.06 42.66
N LEU A 9 60.38 30.86 42.16
CA LEU A 9 61.38 30.64 41.11
C LEU A 9 60.78 30.08 39.81
N GLU A 10 59.55 29.55 39.85
CA GLU A 10 58.83 28.93 38.71
C GLU A 10 59.69 27.90 37.91
N ASP A 11 60.69 27.29 38.55
CA ASP A 11 61.63 26.38 37.91
C ASP A 11 61.20 24.93 38.15
N LEU A 12 60.36 24.44 37.22
CA LEU A 12 59.74 23.12 37.27
C LEU A 12 60.74 21.96 37.18
N ASP A 13 61.88 22.16 36.50
CA ASP A 13 62.88 21.11 36.31
C ASP A 13 63.71 20.94 37.59
N ARG A 14 64.08 22.05 38.27
CA ARG A 14 64.72 21.97 39.60
C ARG A 14 63.77 21.46 40.67
N ALA A 15 62.48 21.80 40.59
CA ALA A 15 61.47 21.24 41.49
C ALA A 15 61.33 19.72 41.29
N HIS A 16 61.43 19.22 40.05
CA HIS A 16 61.46 17.78 39.74
C HIS A 16 62.68 17.07 40.35
N GLU A 17 63.87 17.65 40.17
CA GLU A 17 65.11 17.09 40.75
C GLU A 17 65.06 17.08 42.27
N TYR A 18 64.49 18.11 42.89
CA TYR A 18 64.31 18.18 44.33
C TYR A 18 63.31 17.13 44.83
N ALA A 19 62.18 16.97 44.17
CA ALA A 19 61.18 15.94 44.49
C ALA A 19 61.77 14.53 44.34
N THR A 20 62.57 14.28 43.31
CA THR A 20 63.25 12.99 43.10
C THR A 20 64.30 12.68 44.18
N LYS A 21 64.94 13.70 44.76
CA LYS A 21 65.94 13.54 45.84
C LYS A 21 65.31 13.31 47.22
N VAL A 22 64.16 13.93 47.49
CA VAL A 22 63.49 13.88 48.80
C VAL A 22 62.50 12.71 48.88
N ASP A 23 61.85 12.37 47.77
CA ASP A 23 60.92 11.24 47.62
C ASP A 23 59.83 11.15 48.70
N GLU A 24 59.32 12.30 49.14
CA GLU A 24 58.22 12.40 50.09
C GLU A 24 56.90 12.65 49.38
N ALA A 25 55.82 11.99 49.82
CA ALA A 25 54.51 12.08 49.18
C ALA A 25 53.94 13.51 49.13
N GLY A 26 54.14 14.33 50.18
CA GLY A 26 53.67 15.71 50.21
C GLY A 26 54.38 16.61 49.19
N VAL A 27 55.68 16.37 48.95
CA VAL A 27 56.51 17.11 47.98
C VAL A 27 56.06 16.78 46.55
N TRP A 28 55.71 15.52 46.28
CA TRP A 28 55.16 15.11 44.99
C TRP A 28 53.76 15.68 44.71
N THR A 29 52.90 15.82 45.73
CA THR A 29 51.58 16.47 45.58
C THR A 29 51.70 17.94 45.19
N GLU A 30 52.56 18.70 45.87
CA GLU A 30 52.77 20.13 45.57
C GLU A 30 53.38 20.33 44.18
N LEU A 31 54.30 19.46 43.77
CA LEU A 31 54.85 19.46 42.41
C LEU A 31 53.79 19.14 41.37
N ALA A 32 52.91 18.17 41.64
CA ALA A 32 51.83 17.79 40.74
C ALA A 32 50.80 18.92 40.56
N ASP A 33 50.50 19.65 41.63
CA ASP A 33 49.64 20.85 41.59
C ASP A 33 50.23 21.93 40.67
N ALA A 34 51.53 22.17 40.77
CA ALA A 34 52.23 23.11 39.89
C ALA A 34 52.27 22.62 38.44
N TYR A 35 52.50 21.33 38.19
CA TYR A 35 52.45 20.79 36.83
C TYR A 35 51.06 20.88 36.20
N LEU A 36 50.00 20.66 36.99
CA LEU A 36 48.64 20.92 36.52
C LEU A 36 48.46 22.39 36.18
N ALA A 37 48.93 23.34 37.00
CA ALA A 37 48.81 24.77 36.74
C ALA A 37 49.49 25.20 35.43
N HIS A 38 50.61 24.57 35.07
CA HIS A 38 51.34 24.81 33.82
C HIS A 38 50.93 23.91 32.65
N ALA A 39 49.78 23.23 32.73
CA ALA A 39 49.23 22.35 31.69
C ALA A 39 50.14 21.19 31.24
N ARG A 40 51.12 20.77 32.06
CA ARG A 40 51.95 19.56 31.84
C ARG A 40 51.24 18.36 32.46
N VAL A 41 50.19 17.87 31.81
CA VAL A 41 49.24 16.91 32.39
C VAL A 41 49.85 15.51 32.57
N SER A 42 50.65 15.03 31.63
CA SER A 42 51.35 13.74 31.73
C SER A 42 52.35 13.70 32.91
N ASP A 43 53.13 14.77 33.08
CA ASP A 43 54.08 14.92 34.19
C ASP A 43 53.36 15.08 35.54
N ALA A 44 52.25 15.81 35.57
CA ALA A 44 51.38 15.94 36.75
C ALA A 44 50.79 14.60 37.18
N ILE A 45 50.28 13.81 36.23
CA ILE A 45 49.71 12.49 36.49
C ILE A 45 50.78 11.54 37.05
N ALA A 46 51.99 11.54 36.48
CA ALA A 46 53.10 10.74 36.99
C ALA A 46 53.51 11.13 38.43
N ALA A 47 53.51 12.43 38.74
CA ALA A 47 53.78 12.95 40.07
C ALA A 47 52.69 12.55 41.08
N TYR A 48 51.40 12.66 40.72
CA TYR A 48 50.30 12.20 41.58
C TYR A 48 50.31 10.68 41.81
N LEU A 49 50.66 9.90 40.79
CA LEU A 49 50.82 8.44 40.91
C LEU A 49 51.92 8.07 41.91
N ARG A 50 53.03 8.83 41.95
CA ARG A 50 54.11 8.66 42.94
C ARG A 50 53.71 9.13 44.33
N ALA A 51 52.99 10.25 44.43
CA ALA A 51 52.46 10.76 45.71
C ALA A 51 51.39 9.85 46.32
N GLY A 52 50.67 9.10 45.49
CA GLY A 52 49.49 8.34 45.89
C GLY A 52 48.32 9.23 46.32
N ASP A 53 48.33 10.50 45.92
CA ASP A 53 47.28 11.46 46.27
C ASP A 53 46.07 11.33 45.35
N THR A 54 44.88 11.44 45.94
CA THR A 54 43.58 11.30 45.28
C THR A 54 42.68 12.53 45.48
N SER A 55 43.21 13.57 46.13
CA SER A 55 42.48 14.76 46.57
C SER A 55 41.86 15.55 45.41
N LYS A 56 42.60 15.76 44.31
CA LYS A 56 42.20 16.60 43.16
C LYS A 56 41.83 15.82 41.89
N HIS A 57 41.27 14.62 42.04
CA HIS A 57 40.93 13.78 40.88
C HIS A 57 39.96 14.47 39.88
N VAL A 58 39.08 15.36 40.31
CA VAL A 58 38.16 16.10 39.43
C VAL A 58 38.90 17.11 38.53
N GLU A 59 39.87 17.84 39.07
CA GLU A 59 40.66 18.83 38.32
C GLU A 59 41.62 18.15 37.34
N VAL A 60 42.21 17.01 37.75
CA VAL A 60 43.07 16.18 36.89
C VAL A 60 42.27 15.66 35.70
N VAL A 61 41.03 15.17 35.91
CA VAL A 61 40.15 14.72 34.84
C VAL A 61 39.88 15.84 33.84
N ALA A 62 39.47 17.03 34.32
CA ALA A 62 39.17 18.17 33.44
C ALA A 62 40.36 18.56 32.55
N LYS A 63 41.56 18.68 33.14
CA LYS A 63 42.78 19.01 32.39
C LYS A 63 43.26 17.87 31.47
N ALA A 64 42.99 16.63 31.84
CA ALA A 64 43.25 15.48 30.98
C ALA A 64 42.33 15.43 29.76
N HIS A 65 41.08 15.87 29.87
CA HIS A 65 40.21 16.05 28.70
C HIS A 65 40.72 17.14 27.76
N GLU A 66 41.29 18.23 28.28
CA GLU A 66 41.84 19.32 27.46
C GLU A 66 43.13 18.93 26.73
N SER A 67 43.97 18.09 27.35
CA SER A 67 45.26 17.64 26.80
C SER A 67 45.16 16.39 25.92
N GLY A 68 44.11 15.57 26.08
CA GLY A 68 43.92 14.34 25.32
C GLY A 68 44.75 13.14 25.83
N ASP A 69 45.41 13.27 26.98
CA ASP A 69 46.29 12.25 27.57
C ASP A 69 45.50 11.17 28.35
N TYR A 70 44.61 10.45 27.66
CA TYR A 70 43.70 9.49 28.29
C TYR A 70 44.38 8.22 28.84
N ALA A 71 45.48 7.76 28.23
CA ALA A 71 46.16 6.52 28.65
C ALA A 71 46.83 6.64 30.03
N GLU A 72 47.45 7.78 30.32
CA GLU A 72 48.03 8.04 31.64
C GLU A 72 46.92 8.37 32.67
N LEU A 73 45.86 9.06 32.24
CA LEU A 73 44.68 9.31 33.07
C LEU A 73 44.07 8.00 33.58
N THR A 74 43.93 6.98 32.74
CA THR A 74 43.39 5.68 33.14
C THR A 74 44.19 5.04 34.29
N LYS A 75 45.54 5.10 34.23
CA LYS A 75 46.40 4.56 35.31
C LYS A 75 46.18 5.30 36.62
N TYR A 76 46.05 6.62 36.57
CA TYR A 76 45.75 7.45 37.75
C TYR A 76 44.37 7.15 38.32
N LEU A 77 43.34 7.07 37.49
CA LEU A 77 41.99 6.78 37.94
C LEU A 77 41.86 5.36 38.54
N LEU A 78 42.60 4.36 38.03
CA LEU A 78 42.68 3.03 38.66
C LEU A 78 43.28 3.06 40.07
N MET A 79 44.25 3.94 40.31
CA MET A 79 44.79 4.17 41.66
C MET A 79 43.75 4.85 42.55
N VAL A 80 43.08 5.89 42.04
CA VAL A 80 42.01 6.62 42.76
C VAL A 80 40.89 5.66 43.17
N ARG A 81 40.47 4.75 42.27
CA ARG A 81 39.44 3.73 42.53
C ARG A 81 39.74 2.83 43.73
N LYS A 82 41.01 2.53 44.02
CA LYS A 82 41.41 1.72 45.18
C LYS A 82 41.14 2.43 46.51
N ARG A 83 41.14 3.77 46.52
CA ARG A 83 40.94 4.60 47.73
C ARG A 83 39.54 5.20 47.82
N VAL A 84 38.99 5.62 46.69
CA VAL A 84 37.70 6.30 46.57
C VAL A 84 36.80 5.51 45.62
N LYS A 85 35.71 4.95 46.15
CA LYS A 85 34.68 4.26 45.37
C LYS A 85 33.58 5.25 45.00
N ASP A 86 33.84 6.10 44.01
CA ASP A 86 32.88 7.07 43.48
C ASP A 86 32.40 6.64 42.08
N PRO A 87 31.08 6.59 41.83
CA PRO A 87 30.51 6.39 40.49
C PRO A 87 31.13 7.27 39.39
N LYS A 88 31.48 8.53 39.69
CA LYS A 88 32.08 9.46 38.72
C LYS A 88 33.45 9.00 38.26
N VAL A 89 34.28 8.49 39.17
CA VAL A 89 35.62 7.97 38.85
C VAL A 89 35.50 6.72 37.98
N ASP A 90 34.61 5.79 38.33
CA ASP A 90 34.38 4.59 37.52
C ASP A 90 33.85 4.95 36.11
N THR A 91 33.00 5.98 36.00
CA THR A 91 32.46 6.49 34.72
C THR A 91 33.56 7.06 33.82
N GLU A 92 34.48 7.84 34.38
CA GLU A 92 35.61 8.41 33.63
C GLU A 92 36.69 7.37 33.29
N ILE A 93 36.82 6.30 34.07
CA ILE A 93 37.68 5.16 33.70
C ILE A 93 37.16 4.50 32.41
N VAL A 94 35.85 4.23 32.33
CA VAL A 94 35.24 3.63 31.13
C VAL A 94 35.42 4.54 29.91
N HIS A 95 35.23 5.86 30.08
CA HIS A 95 35.40 6.83 29.00
C HIS A 95 36.87 6.96 28.54
N SER A 96 37.81 7.01 29.47
CA SER A 96 39.25 7.07 29.14
C SER A 96 39.73 5.82 28.41
N TYR A 97 39.28 4.62 28.81
CA TYR A 97 39.55 3.38 28.06
C TYR A 97 38.96 3.43 26.63
N ALA A 98 37.73 3.93 26.48
CA ALA A 98 37.10 4.08 25.17
C ALA A 98 37.89 5.02 24.24
N ARG A 99 38.41 6.14 24.77
CA ARG A 99 39.24 7.09 24.01
C ARG A 99 40.66 6.59 23.74
N ALA A 100 41.24 5.84 24.67
CA ALA A 100 42.56 5.25 24.52
C ALA A 100 42.59 4.09 23.51
N GLY A 101 41.43 3.55 23.10
CA GLY A 101 41.33 2.46 22.15
C GLY A 101 41.66 1.07 22.73
N ASP A 102 41.82 0.96 24.05
CA ASP A 102 42.08 -0.32 24.73
C ASP A 102 40.77 -1.06 25.00
N LEU A 103 40.22 -1.66 23.93
CA LEU A 103 38.97 -2.41 23.97
C LEU A 103 39.01 -3.64 24.90
N PRO A 104 40.10 -4.44 24.96
CA PRO A 104 40.18 -5.56 25.91
C PRO A 104 40.14 -5.11 27.37
N ALA A 105 40.84 -4.04 27.73
CA ALA A 105 40.80 -3.52 29.10
C ALA A 105 39.42 -2.93 29.45
N LEU A 106 38.76 -2.27 28.49
CA LEU A 106 37.38 -1.82 28.63
C LEU A 106 36.43 -2.99 28.91
N GLU A 107 36.48 -4.06 28.12
CA GLU A 107 35.62 -5.23 28.27
C GLU A 107 35.84 -5.91 29.63
N ALA A 108 37.10 -6.08 30.03
CA ALA A 108 37.44 -6.63 31.34
C ALA A 108 36.94 -5.76 32.50
N PHE A 109 37.01 -4.43 32.36
CA PHE A 109 36.55 -3.49 33.39
C PHE A 109 35.02 -3.48 33.53
N VAL A 110 34.29 -3.50 32.42
CA VAL A 110 32.82 -3.51 32.43
C VAL A 110 32.26 -4.88 32.85
N ALA A 111 32.99 -5.97 32.62
CA ALA A 111 32.64 -7.29 33.15
C ALA A 111 32.86 -7.42 34.68
N ALA A 112 33.76 -6.61 35.24
CA ALA A 112 34.02 -6.57 36.68
C ALA A 112 32.97 -5.70 37.43
N PRO A 113 32.76 -5.90 38.74
CA PRO A 113 31.85 -5.05 39.51
C PRO A 113 32.30 -3.58 39.46
N HIS A 114 31.43 -2.69 39.00
CA HIS A 114 31.68 -1.25 38.88
C HIS A 114 30.47 -0.43 39.29
N LEU A 115 30.69 0.84 39.60
CA LEU A 115 29.64 1.84 39.89
C LEU A 115 29.47 2.86 38.75
N ALA A 116 30.09 2.62 37.58
CA ALA A 116 30.02 3.51 36.42
C ALA A 116 28.59 3.68 35.89
N ASP A 117 28.25 4.90 35.49
CA ASP A 117 27.07 5.18 34.67
C ASP A 117 27.37 4.86 33.20
N LEU A 118 27.17 3.58 32.85
CA LEU A 118 27.45 3.09 31.51
C LEU A 118 26.58 3.75 30.42
N ARG A 119 25.38 4.25 30.76
CA ARG A 119 24.50 4.91 29.76
C ARG A 119 25.09 6.24 29.33
N ALA A 120 25.49 7.07 30.29
CA ALA A 120 26.11 8.36 30.02
C ALA A 120 27.43 8.21 29.25
N VAL A 121 28.24 7.17 29.55
CA VAL A 121 29.48 6.89 28.81
C VAL A 121 29.17 6.39 27.40
N GLY A 122 28.20 5.49 27.24
CA GLY A 122 27.80 4.98 25.94
C GLY A 122 27.30 6.09 25.00
N ASP A 123 26.46 6.99 25.50
CA ASP A 123 25.95 8.13 24.73
C ASP A 123 27.11 9.06 24.31
N ARG A 124 28.01 9.42 25.25
CA ARG A 124 29.22 10.21 24.93
C ARG A 124 30.10 9.54 23.88
N CYS A 125 30.37 8.24 24.03
CA CYS A 125 31.18 7.48 23.07
C CYS A 125 30.52 7.44 21.68
N ALA A 126 29.19 7.35 21.61
CA ALA A 126 28.45 7.34 20.36
C ALA A 126 28.44 8.71 19.66
N GLU A 127 28.38 9.81 20.41
CA GLU A 127 28.50 11.19 19.90
C GLU A 127 29.91 11.50 19.40
N GLU A 128 30.92 10.97 20.07
CA GLU A 128 32.33 11.14 19.71
C GLU A 128 32.82 10.26 18.55
N GLY A 129 31.96 9.38 18.01
CA GLY A 129 32.31 8.47 16.90
C GLY A 129 33.03 7.20 17.30
N LEU A 130 33.19 6.92 18.61
CA LEU A 130 33.85 5.74 19.15
C LEU A 130 32.89 4.54 19.19
N HIS A 131 32.43 4.12 18.03
CA HIS A 131 31.33 3.16 17.91
C HIS A 131 31.68 1.75 18.41
N ASP A 132 32.94 1.28 18.27
CA ASP A 132 33.36 -0.03 18.79
C ASP A 132 33.35 -0.09 20.32
N ALA A 133 33.77 0.99 20.98
CA ALA A 133 33.71 1.10 22.44
C ALA A 133 32.25 1.26 22.91
N ALA A 134 31.46 2.09 22.25
CA ALA A 134 30.04 2.25 22.53
C ALA A 134 29.26 0.93 22.40
N ARG A 135 29.60 0.09 21.41
CA ARG A 135 29.03 -1.25 21.24
C ARG A 135 29.28 -2.14 22.45
N LEU A 136 30.51 -2.19 22.96
CA LEU A 136 30.85 -2.98 24.14
C LEU A 136 30.07 -2.50 25.36
N VAL A 137 30.02 -1.18 25.57
CA VAL A 137 29.27 -0.57 26.68
C VAL A 137 27.78 -0.89 26.57
N PHE A 138 27.15 -0.63 25.43
CA PHE A 138 25.71 -0.89 25.23
C PHE A 138 25.36 -2.39 25.20
N ALA A 139 26.29 -3.30 24.89
CA ALA A 139 26.05 -4.74 24.95
C ALA A 139 25.93 -5.26 26.40
N THR A 140 26.55 -4.56 27.36
CA THR A 140 26.49 -4.91 28.79
C THR A 140 25.27 -4.33 29.48
N ILE A 141 24.68 -3.27 28.91
CA ILE A 141 23.42 -2.66 29.35
C ILE A 141 22.25 -3.33 28.60
N PRO A 142 21.06 -3.49 29.20
CA PRO A 142 19.86 -3.89 28.46
C PRO A 142 19.31 -2.84 27.47
N ASP A 143 20.12 -1.86 27.04
CA ASP A 143 19.72 -0.81 26.10
C ASP A 143 20.02 -1.23 24.66
N TYR A 144 19.20 -2.16 24.18
CA TYR A 144 19.34 -2.72 22.84
C TYR A 144 19.00 -1.74 21.71
N GLY A 145 18.28 -0.65 22.01
CA GLY A 145 17.93 0.37 21.03
C GLY A 145 19.15 1.17 20.59
N ARG A 146 19.91 1.68 21.57
CA ARG A 146 21.19 2.38 21.31
C ARG A 146 22.26 1.42 20.76
N LEU A 147 22.27 0.17 21.20
CA LEU A 147 23.14 -0.86 20.65
C LEU A 147 22.89 -1.07 19.15
N ALA A 148 21.63 -1.18 18.73
CA ALA A 148 21.30 -1.32 17.31
C ALA A 148 21.76 -0.10 16.49
N SER A 149 21.52 1.12 16.98
CA SER A 149 21.97 2.36 16.33
C SER A 149 23.50 2.41 16.16
N THR A 150 24.26 2.03 17.19
CA THR A 150 25.73 1.97 17.11
C THR A 150 26.23 0.86 16.16
N LEU A 151 25.57 -0.30 16.13
CA LEU A 151 25.89 -1.40 15.22
C LEU A 151 25.61 -1.05 13.75
N VAL A 152 24.55 -0.27 13.49
CA VAL A 152 24.26 0.28 12.16
C VAL A 152 25.39 1.18 11.68
N LYS A 153 25.88 2.09 12.53
CA LYS A 153 27.03 2.97 12.21
C LYS A 153 28.34 2.20 11.99
N LEU A 154 28.47 0.99 12.52
CA LEU A 154 29.60 0.08 12.31
C LEU A 154 29.44 -0.81 11.07
N HIS A 155 28.38 -0.63 10.27
CA HIS A 155 28.03 -1.49 9.14
C HIS A 155 27.89 -2.99 9.51
N ARG A 156 27.53 -3.29 10.77
CA ARG A 156 27.33 -4.68 11.26
C ARG A 156 25.84 -5.01 11.34
N TYR A 157 25.20 -5.09 10.18
CA TYR A 157 23.74 -5.19 10.08
C TYR A 157 23.15 -6.45 10.71
N GLN A 158 23.79 -7.63 10.58
CA GLN A 158 23.27 -8.87 11.18
C GLN A 158 23.12 -8.75 12.71
N ALA A 159 24.15 -8.23 13.37
CA ALA A 159 24.10 -7.99 14.82
C ALA A 159 23.11 -6.88 15.19
N ALA A 160 22.94 -5.87 14.32
CA ALA A 160 21.96 -4.81 14.53
C ALA A 160 20.51 -5.34 14.48
N VAL A 161 20.20 -6.27 13.58
CA VAL A 161 18.89 -6.94 13.51
C VAL A 161 18.62 -7.75 14.78
N ASP A 162 19.61 -8.49 15.28
CA ASP A 162 19.47 -9.25 16.53
C ASP A 162 19.28 -8.34 17.75
N ALA A 163 19.97 -7.20 17.79
CA ALA A 163 19.77 -6.18 18.81
C ALA A 163 18.37 -5.56 18.71
N ALA A 164 17.90 -5.22 17.50
CA ALA A 164 16.55 -4.70 17.27
C ALA A 164 15.46 -5.71 17.71
N ARG A 165 15.69 -7.01 17.49
CA ARG A 165 14.79 -8.07 17.96
C ARG A 165 14.69 -8.11 19.48
N LYS A 166 15.79 -7.89 20.20
CA LYS A 166 15.80 -7.81 21.67
C LYS A 166 15.19 -6.50 22.18
N ALA A 167 15.36 -5.39 21.47
CA ALA A 167 14.77 -4.11 21.81
C ALA A 167 13.24 -4.11 21.62
N ASN A 168 12.76 -4.79 20.58
CA ASN A 168 11.35 -4.90 20.21
C ASN A 168 10.62 -3.54 20.16
N SER A 169 11.29 -2.52 19.63
CA SER A 169 10.75 -1.16 19.47
C SER A 169 10.60 -0.82 17.99
N PRO A 170 9.43 -0.32 17.53
CA PRO A 170 9.22 0.08 16.14
C PRO A 170 10.26 1.09 15.64
N ARG A 171 10.66 2.04 16.51
CA ARG A 171 11.68 3.05 16.18
C ARG A 171 13.02 2.41 15.83
N THR A 172 13.47 1.43 16.60
CA THR A 172 14.73 0.74 16.38
C THR A 172 14.66 -0.13 15.13
N TRP A 173 13.53 -0.78 14.88
CA TRP A 173 13.33 -1.54 13.64
C TRP A 173 13.40 -0.64 12.40
N LYS A 174 12.75 0.53 12.43
CA LYS A 174 12.80 1.51 11.33
C LYS A 174 14.23 1.97 11.04
N GLU A 175 14.97 2.36 12.07
CA GLU A 175 16.36 2.80 11.94
C GLU A 175 17.24 1.73 11.27
N VAL A 176 17.16 0.49 11.75
CA VAL A 176 17.93 -0.62 11.17
C VAL A 176 17.45 -0.95 9.76
N CYS A 177 16.14 -0.96 9.50
CA CYS A 177 15.57 -1.23 8.19
C CYS A 177 16.03 -0.21 7.15
N TYR A 178 15.91 1.09 7.46
CA TYR A 178 16.28 2.18 6.56
C TYR A 178 17.77 2.15 6.23
N ALA A 179 18.63 1.90 7.22
CA ALA A 179 20.06 1.74 6.98
C ALA A 179 20.38 0.50 6.13
N CYS A 180 19.70 -0.63 6.35
CA CYS A 180 19.88 -1.82 5.51
C CYS A 180 19.46 -1.58 4.05
N VAL A 181 18.41 -0.79 3.82
CA VAL A 181 17.93 -0.44 2.47
C VAL A 181 18.91 0.46 1.74
N GLU A 182 19.47 1.47 2.42
CA GLU A 182 20.45 2.39 1.84
C GLU A 182 21.73 1.68 1.39
N GLU A 183 22.08 0.58 2.07
CA GLU A 183 23.31 -0.17 1.84
C GLU A 183 23.09 -1.40 0.95
N GLY A 184 21.85 -1.65 0.53
CA GLY A 184 21.49 -2.75 -0.38
C GLY A 184 21.39 -4.13 0.28
N GLU A 185 21.36 -4.21 1.61
CA GLU A 185 21.20 -5.46 2.37
C GLU A 185 19.72 -5.84 2.50
N PHE A 186 19.06 -6.11 1.36
CA PHE A 186 17.62 -6.30 1.26
C PHE A 186 17.08 -7.51 2.05
N LYS A 187 17.86 -8.58 2.20
CA LYS A 187 17.44 -9.76 2.99
C LYS A 187 17.26 -9.43 4.47
N LEU A 188 18.15 -8.60 5.02
CA LEU A 188 18.07 -8.14 6.40
C LEU A 188 17.00 -7.06 6.55
N ALA A 189 16.90 -6.17 5.56
CA ALA A 189 15.83 -5.17 5.50
C ALA A 189 14.44 -5.82 5.48
N GLN A 190 14.25 -6.93 4.76
CA GLN A 190 13.00 -7.68 4.73
C GLN A 190 12.62 -8.21 6.12
N LEU A 191 13.56 -8.81 6.84
CA LEU A 191 13.33 -9.30 8.21
C LEU A 191 12.93 -8.17 9.17
N CYS A 192 13.59 -7.01 9.07
CA CYS A 192 13.23 -5.83 9.85
C CYS A 192 11.85 -5.29 9.43
N GLY A 193 11.62 -5.16 8.13
CA GLY A 193 10.41 -4.65 7.52
C GLY A 193 9.18 -5.42 7.97
N LEU A 194 9.25 -6.75 8.05
CA LEU A 194 8.12 -7.59 8.49
C LEU A 194 7.65 -7.26 9.90
N ASN A 195 8.53 -6.77 10.77
CA ASN A 195 8.17 -6.36 12.13
C ASN A 195 7.58 -4.93 12.18
N ILE A 196 7.81 -4.12 11.14
CA ILE A 196 7.34 -2.73 11.05
C ILE A 196 5.98 -2.67 10.37
N ILE A 197 5.83 -3.34 9.21
CA ILE A 197 4.60 -3.29 8.39
C ILE A 197 3.36 -3.85 9.09
N VAL A 198 3.54 -4.53 10.23
CA VAL A 198 2.43 -5.00 11.06
C VAL A 198 1.69 -3.82 11.72
N ALA A 199 2.39 -2.70 11.97
CA ALA A 199 1.78 -1.46 12.45
C ALA A 199 1.26 -0.63 11.28
N ALA A 200 -0.04 -0.34 11.27
CA ALA A 200 -0.69 0.37 10.17
C ALA A 200 -0.17 1.81 9.99
N ASP A 201 0.10 2.51 11.09
CA ASP A 201 0.58 3.90 11.07
C ASP A 201 1.99 4.02 10.45
N ASP A 202 2.79 2.96 10.58
CA ASP A 202 4.19 2.93 10.12
C ASP A 202 4.34 2.47 8.67
N LEU A 203 3.32 1.78 8.12
CA LEU A 203 3.36 1.22 6.78
C LEU A 203 3.54 2.30 5.70
N ALA A 204 2.81 3.40 5.80
CA ALA A 204 2.85 4.49 4.81
C ALA A 204 4.25 5.12 4.74
N GLU A 205 4.89 5.33 5.89
CA GLU A 205 6.25 5.88 5.96
C GLU A 205 7.28 4.95 5.32
N VAL A 206 7.19 3.64 5.59
CA VAL A 206 8.10 2.64 5.01
C VAL A 206 7.88 2.54 3.49
N ALA A 207 6.62 2.53 3.03
CA ALA A 207 6.30 2.47 1.61
C ALA A 207 6.86 3.69 0.85
N GLU A 208 6.71 4.89 1.42
CA GLU A 208 7.29 6.12 0.86
C GLU A 208 8.82 6.05 0.82
N PHE A 209 9.46 5.60 1.89
CA PHE A 209 10.92 5.48 1.99
C PHE A 209 11.52 4.59 0.89
N TYR A 210 10.91 3.42 0.63
CA TYR A 210 11.33 2.50 -0.42
C TYR A 210 11.06 3.05 -1.82
N THR A 211 9.90 3.70 -2.01
CA THR A 211 9.49 4.26 -3.32
C THR A 211 10.40 5.43 -3.74
N GLN A 212 10.73 6.34 -2.81
CA GLN A 212 11.63 7.47 -3.08
C GLN A 212 13.03 7.03 -3.50
N ARG A 213 13.50 5.86 -3.04
CA ARG A 213 14.80 5.29 -3.40
C ARG A 213 14.76 4.38 -4.64
N GLY A 214 13.58 4.17 -5.22
CA GLY A 214 13.40 3.33 -6.41
C GLY A 214 13.44 1.82 -6.14
N HIS A 215 13.32 1.38 -4.87
CA HIS A 215 13.33 -0.03 -4.49
C HIS A 215 11.91 -0.63 -4.42
N ALA A 216 11.13 -0.46 -5.50
CA ALA A 216 9.74 -0.93 -5.54
C ALA A 216 9.62 -2.46 -5.52
N ASP A 217 10.51 -3.18 -6.20
CA ASP A 217 10.50 -4.65 -6.23
C ASP A 217 10.71 -5.28 -4.85
N GLU A 218 11.60 -4.69 -4.04
CA GLU A 218 11.88 -5.15 -2.68
C GLU A 218 10.73 -4.84 -1.72
N LEU A 219 10.05 -3.68 -1.92
CA LEU A 219 8.83 -3.35 -1.19
C LEU A 219 7.71 -4.34 -1.52
N ILE A 220 7.55 -4.70 -2.79
CA ILE A 220 6.57 -5.73 -3.22
C ILE A 220 6.89 -7.06 -2.53
N ALA A 221 8.15 -7.52 -2.55
CA ALA A 221 8.56 -8.77 -1.91
C ALA A 221 8.32 -8.75 -0.38
N LEU A 222 8.55 -7.61 0.26
CA LEU A 222 8.27 -7.40 1.68
C LEU A 222 6.77 -7.52 1.98
N LEU A 223 5.91 -6.87 1.20
CA LEU A 223 4.46 -6.90 1.39
C LEU A 223 3.84 -8.26 1.00
N GLU A 224 4.35 -8.93 -0.04
CA GLU A 224 4.00 -10.31 -0.39
C GLU A 224 4.22 -11.24 0.82
N SER A 225 5.37 -11.10 1.48
CA SER A 225 5.69 -11.84 2.71
C SER A 225 4.82 -11.40 3.90
N GLY A 226 4.46 -10.11 3.94
CA GLY A 226 3.60 -9.51 4.97
C GLY A 226 2.16 -10.04 4.98
N ILE A 227 1.62 -10.47 3.83
CA ILE A 227 0.27 -11.05 3.73
C ILE A 227 0.12 -12.30 4.61
N GLY A 228 1.19 -13.10 4.74
CA GLY A 228 1.19 -14.34 5.50
C GLY A 228 1.22 -14.15 7.02
N LEU A 229 1.40 -12.91 7.52
CA LEU A 229 1.48 -12.64 8.95
C LEU A 229 0.08 -12.66 9.59
N GLU A 230 -0.01 -13.24 10.80
CA GLU A 230 -1.28 -13.29 11.56
C GLU A 230 -1.85 -11.89 11.85
N ARG A 231 -0.98 -10.89 11.97
CA ARG A 231 -1.34 -9.49 12.25
C ARG A 231 -1.49 -8.63 10.99
N ALA A 232 -1.65 -9.23 9.81
CA ALA A 232 -1.82 -8.49 8.56
C ALA A 232 -3.14 -7.71 8.53
N HIS A 233 -3.03 -6.39 8.33
CA HIS A 233 -4.15 -5.46 8.29
C HIS A 233 -4.43 -4.96 6.85
N MET A 234 -5.56 -4.26 6.65
CA MET A 234 -6.05 -3.81 5.33
C MET A 234 -5.04 -2.98 4.52
N GLY A 235 -4.21 -2.18 5.19
CA GLY A 235 -3.18 -1.34 4.57
C GLY A 235 -2.21 -2.14 3.71
N ILE A 236 -1.73 -3.29 4.20
CA ILE A 236 -0.78 -4.15 3.47
C ILE A 236 -1.36 -4.59 2.12
N PHE A 237 -2.62 -5.02 2.10
CA PHE A 237 -3.27 -5.49 0.87
C PHE A 237 -3.54 -4.35 -0.12
N THR A 238 -3.86 -3.17 0.41
CA THR A 238 -4.17 -1.99 -0.41
C THR A 238 -2.89 -1.43 -1.05
N GLU A 239 -1.83 -1.24 -0.26
CA GLU A 239 -0.54 -0.75 -0.75
C GLU A 239 0.08 -1.74 -1.74
N LEU A 240 0.02 -3.05 -1.46
CA LEU A 240 0.50 -4.06 -2.41
C LEU A 240 -0.29 -4.02 -3.73
N GLY A 241 -1.61 -3.84 -3.67
CA GLY A 241 -2.44 -3.67 -4.86
C GLY A 241 -2.03 -2.43 -5.67
N ALA A 242 -1.76 -1.31 -5.00
CA ALA A 242 -1.31 -0.08 -5.67
C ALA A 242 0.08 -0.25 -6.31
N LEU A 243 0.99 -0.98 -5.66
CA LEU A 243 2.31 -1.29 -6.21
C LEU A 243 2.23 -2.25 -7.40
N TYR A 244 1.38 -3.28 -7.34
CA TYR A 244 1.13 -4.14 -8.50
C TYR A 244 0.56 -3.35 -9.67
N ALA A 245 -0.39 -2.45 -9.44
CA ALA A 245 -0.93 -1.60 -10.50
C ALA A 245 0.17 -0.80 -11.23
N ARG A 246 1.15 -0.26 -10.48
CA ARG A 246 2.23 0.58 -11.05
C ARG A 246 3.36 -0.20 -11.69
N HIS A 247 3.74 -1.35 -11.14
CA HIS A 247 4.98 -2.04 -11.52
C HIS A 247 4.76 -3.42 -12.14
N ARG A 248 3.67 -4.12 -11.81
CA ARG A 248 3.39 -5.51 -12.24
C ARG A 248 1.88 -5.73 -12.46
N PRO A 249 1.28 -5.08 -13.47
CA PRO A 249 -0.17 -5.15 -13.71
C PRO A 249 -0.66 -6.58 -13.95
N GLU A 250 0.18 -7.47 -14.48
CA GLU A 250 -0.14 -8.87 -14.73
C GLU A 250 -0.52 -9.67 -13.48
N ARG A 251 -0.02 -9.28 -12.29
CA ARG A 251 -0.34 -9.93 -11.01
C ARG A 251 -1.51 -9.29 -10.27
N LEU A 252 -1.91 -8.08 -10.67
CA LEU A 252 -2.93 -7.31 -9.96
C LEU A 252 -4.27 -8.05 -9.93
N MET A 253 -4.70 -8.62 -11.06
CA MET A 253 -5.99 -9.30 -11.13
C MET A 253 -6.06 -10.51 -10.18
N GLU A 254 -4.98 -11.27 -10.04
CA GLU A 254 -4.92 -12.42 -9.12
C GLU A 254 -5.00 -11.95 -7.65
N HIS A 255 -4.27 -10.88 -7.32
CA HIS A 255 -4.32 -10.26 -5.99
C HIS A 255 -5.74 -9.78 -5.64
N LEU A 256 -6.38 -9.05 -6.56
CA LEU A 256 -7.73 -8.53 -6.36
C LEU A 256 -8.76 -9.65 -6.17
N LYS A 257 -8.69 -10.72 -6.97
CA LYS A 257 -9.61 -11.86 -6.83
C LYS A 257 -9.54 -12.54 -5.46
N LEU A 258 -8.35 -12.60 -4.86
CA LEU A 258 -8.14 -13.24 -3.57
C LEU A 258 -8.42 -12.30 -2.39
N PHE A 259 -8.07 -11.02 -2.52
CA PHE A 259 -7.98 -10.10 -1.38
C PHE A 259 -8.87 -8.86 -1.46
N ALA A 260 -9.71 -8.70 -2.48
CA ALA A 260 -10.61 -7.54 -2.60
C ALA A 260 -11.41 -7.22 -1.32
N PRO A 261 -11.99 -8.18 -0.58
CA PRO A 261 -12.72 -7.89 0.66
C PRO A 261 -11.86 -7.32 1.80
N ARG A 262 -10.53 -7.51 1.73
CA ARG A 262 -9.55 -7.05 2.72
C ARG A 262 -8.80 -5.80 2.28
N CYS A 263 -9.15 -5.22 1.12
CA CYS A 263 -8.53 -4.02 0.58
C CYS A 263 -9.44 -2.80 0.78
N ASN A 264 -8.85 -1.61 0.77
CA ASN A 264 -9.59 -0.37 0.57
C ASN A 264 -9.89 -0.19 -0.91
N VAL A 265 -11.06 -0.69 -1.33
CA VAL A 265 -11.49 -0.69 -2.74
C VAL A 265 -11.56 0.72 -3.35
N PRO A 266 -12.14 1.75 -2.69
CA PRO A 266 -12.13 3.13 -3.22
C PRO A 266 -10.75 3.69 -3.51
N ALA A 267 -9.74 3.38 -2.68
CA ALA A 267 -8.38 3.84 -2.92
C ALA A 267 -7.78 3.17 -4.17
N LEU A 268 -8.00 1.86 -4.32
CA LEU A 268 -7.52 1.11 -5.49
C LEU A 268 -8.23 1.51 -6.78
N ILE A 269 -9.52 1.87 -6.72
CA ILE A 269 -10.28 2.39 -7.88
C ILE A 269 -9.56 3.62 -8.45
N ARG A 270 -9.22 4.60 -7.60
CA ARG A 270 -8.50 5.81 -8.05
C ARG A 270 -7.17 5.49 -8.72
N VAL A 271 -6.39 4.57 -8.13
CA VAL A 271 -5.11 4.16 -8.70
C VAL A 271 -5.30 3.46 -10.06
N CYS A 272 -6.32 2.59 -10.18
CA CYS A 272 -6.61 1.90 -11.44
C CYS A 272 -7.19 2.84 -12.52
N GLU A 273 -7.96 3.85 -12.12
CA GLU A 273 -8.42 4.93 -13.00
C GLU A 273 -7.26 5.76 -13.54
N GLU A 274 -6.33 6.17 -12.67
CA GLU A 274 -5.14 6.94 -13.04
C GLU A 274 -4.20 6.18 -14.00
N LEU A 275 -4.15 4.85 -13.87
CA LEU A 275 -3.29 3.97 -14.67
C LEU A 275 -4.01 3.31 -15.84
N GLU A 276 -5.29 3.62 -16.07
CA GLU A 276 -6.11 3.09 -17.16
C GLU A 276 -6.20 1.54 -17.18
N LEU A 277 -6.20 0.90 -16.00
CA LEU A 277 -6.30 -0.55 -15.84
C LEU A 277 -7.77 -1.00 -15.86
N TRP A 278 -8.38 -0.98 -17.04
CA TRP A 278 -9.83 -1.14 -17.21
C TRP A 278 -10.38 -2.49 -16.72
N ARG A 279 -9.65 -3.58 -16.89
CA ARG A 279 -10.10 -4.93 -16.48
C ARG A 279 -10.23 -5.04 -14.97
N GLU A 280 -9.17 -4.63 -14.29
CA GLU A 280 -9.07 -4.61 -12.84
C GLU A 280 -10.02 -3.58 -12.25
N LEU A 281 -10.16 -2.41 -12.88
CA LEU A 281 -11.11 -1.38 -12.50
C LEU A 281 -12.56 -1.87 -12.56
N THR A 282 -12.97 -2.53 -13.65
CA THR A 282 -14.32 -3.13 -13.74
C THR A 282 -14.54 -4.15 -12.63
N PHE A 283 -13.55 -4.99 -12.32
CA PHE A 283 -13.64 -5.92 -11.20
C PHE A 283 -13.81 -5.20 -9.85
N LEU A 284 -13.05 -4.14 -9.59
CA LEU A 284 -13.16 -3.35 -8.36
C LEU A 284 -14.54 -2.69 -8.21
N TYR A 285 -15.09 -2.11 -9.28
CA TYR A 285 -16.44 -1.55 -9.24
C TYR A 285 -17.50 -2.60 -8.95
N VAL A 286 -17.39 -3.79 -9.55
CA VAL A 286 -18.28 -4.92 -9.25
C VAL A 286 -18.16 -5.34 -7.78
N ALA A 287 -16.94 -5.42 -7.25
CA ALA A 287 -16.69 -5.77 -5.86
C ALA A 287 -17.19 -4.70 -4.86
N TYR A 288 -17.31 -3.45 -5.30
CA TYR A 288 -17.80 -2.32 -4.52
C TYR A 288 -19.30 -2.03 -4.72
N ASP A 289 -20.03 -2.91 -5.42
CA ASP A 289 -21.44 -2.74 -5.78
C ASP A 289 -21.76 -1.48 -6.62
N GLU A 290 -20.76 -0.91 -7.29
CA GLU A 290 -20.90 0.21 -8.24
C GLU A 290 -21.09 -0.29 -9.68
N TYR A 291 -22.15 -1.06 -9.88
CA TYR A 291 -22.47 -1.68 -11.18
C TYR A 291 -22.70 -0.67 -12.32
N ASP A 292 -23.19 0.53 -12.00
CA ASP A 292 -23.40 1.59 -12.99
C ASP A 292 -22.06 2.06 -13.59
N ASN A 293 -21.05 2.25 -12.75
CA ASN A 293 -19.70 2.64 -13.17
C ASN A 293 -18.99 1.49 -13.89
N ALA A 294 -19.14 0.26 -13.38
CA ALA A 294 -18.62 -0.94 -14.05
C ALA A 294 -19.12 -1.06 -15.49
N LEU A 295 -20.43 -0.92 -15.71
CA LEU A 295 -21.02 -1.00 -17.05
C LEU A 295 -20.51 0.15 -17.93
N GLY A 296 -20.40 1.36 -17.39
CA GLY A 296 -19.83 2.51 -18.10
C GLY A 296 -18.42 2.25 -18.62
N VAL A 297 -17.55 1.66 -17.80
CA VAL A 297 -16.19 1.27 -18.21
C VAL A 297 -16.21 0.19 -19.29
N MET A 298 -17.06 -0.83 -19.14
CA MET A 298 -17.17 -1.90 -20.15
C MET A 298 -17.65 -1.38 -21.52
N VAL A 299 -18.53 -0.38 -21.53
CA VAL A 299 -19.01 0.26 -22.77
C VAL A 299 -17.96 1.20 -23.36
N GLY A 300 -17.29 2.00 -22.53
CA GLY A 300 -16.26 2.95 -23.00
C GLY A 300 -14.96 2.29 -23.45
N HIS A 301 -14.62 1.14 -22.86
CA HIS A 301 -13.34 0.46 -23.06
C HIS A 301 -13.52 -1.03 -23.39
N ALA A 302 -14.37 -1.31 -24.39
CA ALA A 302 -14.77 -2.66 -24.75
C ALA A 302 -13.60 -3.61 -25.06
N ALA A 303 -12.58 -3.12 -25.78
CA ALA A 303 -11.43 -3.94 -26.18
C ALA A 303 -10.65 -4.54 -25.00
N ALA A 304 -10.68 -3.89 -23.82
CA ALA A 304 -9.95 -4.32 -22.64
C ALA A 304 -10.87 -5.01 -21.62
N ALA A 305 -12.01 -4.41 -21.29
CA ALA A 305 -12.82 -4.77 -20.13
C ALA A 305 -14.10 -5.56 -20.44
N TRP A 306 -14.50 -5.66 -21.71
CA TRP A 306 -15.77 -6.32 -22.04
C TRP A 306 -15.65 -7.85 -22.01
N GLU A 307 -16.56 -8.47 -21.26
CA GLU A 307 -16.80 -9.91 -21.29
C GLU A 307 -18.32 -10.14 -21.22
N HIS A 308 -18.88 -10.87 -22.19
CA HIS A 308 -20.33 -10.99 -22.34
C HIS A 308 -21.04 -11.55 -21.09
N VAL A 309 -20.48 -12.58 -20.46
CA VAL A 309 -21.09 -13.21 -19.29
C VAL A 309 -21.10 -12.24 -18.11
N GLN A 310 -19.95 -11.63 -17.81
CA GLN A 310 -19.84 -10.64 -16.73
C GLN A 310 -20.74 -9.43 -16.99
N PHE A 311 -20.82 -8.94 -18.23
CA PHE A 311 -21.66 -7.81 -18.59
C PHE A 311 -23.14 -8.08 -18.28
N LYS A 312 -23.65 -9.29 -18.58
CA LYS A 312 -25.04 -9.67 -18.26
C LYS A 312 -25.29 -9.66 -16.76
N ASP A 313 -24.38 -10.22 -15.97
CA ASP A 313 -24.51 -10.25 -14.51
C ASP A 313 -24.51 -8.84 -13.90
N VAL A 314 -23.70 -7.93 -14.46
CA VAL A 314 -23.67 -6.51 -14.08
C VAL A 314 -24.96 -5.80 -14.50
N ALA A 315 -25.41 -5.99 -15.75
CA ALA A 315 -26.57 -5.31 -16.32
C ALA A 315 -27.86 -5.54 -15.50
N VAL A 316 -28.04 -6.73 -14.92
CA VAL A 316 -29.20 -7.04 -14.05
C VAL A 316 -29.19 -6.19 -12.77
N LYS A 317 -28.02 -5.77 -12.28
CA LYS A 317 -27.84 -5.10 -10.98
C LYS A 317 -27.69 -3.57 -11.07
N VAL A 318 -27.43 -3.02 -12.26
CA VAL A 318 -27.31 -1.57 -12.56
C VAL A 318 -28.52 -0.80 -12.07
N LYS A 319 -28.39 0.29 -11.31
CA LYS A 319 -29.55 1.04 -10.80
C LYS A 319 -30.08 2.03 -11.85
N ALA A 320 -29.17 2.63 -12.63
CA ALA A 320 -29.52 3.64 -13.61
C ALA A 320 -30.02 3.03 -14.93
N ALA A 321 -31.31 3.19 -15.22
CA ALA A 321 -31.90 2.69 -16.47
C ALA A 321 -31.22 3.29 -17.72
N GLU A 322 -30.81 4.56 -17.68
CA GLU A 322 -30.08 5.20 -18.79
C GLU A 322 -28.77 4.48 -19.12
N THR A 323 -28.02 4.05 -18.11
CA THR A 323 -26.77 3.29 -18.30
C THR A 323 -27.04 1.95 -18.96
N LEU A 324 -28.15 1.29 -18.60
CA LEU A 324 -28.58 0.07 -19.24
C LEU A 324 -28.92 0.28 -20.73
N TYR A 325 -29.65 1.35 -21.08
CA TYR A 325 -29.94 1.67 -22.49
C TYR A 325 -28.69 2.00 -23.30
N LYS A 326 -27.70 2.68 -22.70
CA LYS A 326 -26.39 2.87 -23.35
C LYS A 326 -25.71 1.53 -23.62
N GLY A 327 -25.78 0.57 -22.68
CA GLY A 327 -25.31 -0.79 -22.88
C GLY A 327 -26.02 -1.52 -24.04
N ILE A 328 -27.34 -1.34 -24.16
CA ILE A 328 -28.13 -1.91 -25.27
C ILE A 328 -27.69 -1.32 -26.62
N SER A 329 -27.50 0.00 -26.69
CA SER A 329 -26.98 0.66 -27.90
C SER A 329 -25.58 0.18 -28.26
N PHE A 330 -24.70 0.01 -27.27
CA PHE A 330 -23.36 -0.55 -27.48
C PHE A 330 -23.42 -1.97 -28.06
N TYR A 331 -24.26 -2.86 -27.53
CA TYR A 331 -24.44 -4.20 -28.09
C TYR A 331 -25.00 -4.17 -29.51
N LEU A 332 -25.89 -3.22 -29.82
CA LEU A 332 -26.44 -3.07 -31.16
C LEU A 332 -25.37 -2.64 -32.18
N GLU A 333 -24.40 -1.84 -31.77
CA GLU A 333 -23.33 -1.32 -32.64
C GLU A 333 -22.17 -2.31 -32.79
N GLU A 334 -21.69 -2.92 -31.69
CA GLU A 334 -20.47 -3.73 -31.68
C GLU A 334 -20.73 -5.25 -31.66
N HIS A 335 -21.83 -5.71 -31.05
CA HIS A 335 -22.12 -7.13 -30.86
C HIS A 335 -23.57 -7.53 -31.16
N PRO A 336 -24.05 -7.37 -32.41
CA PRO A 336 -25.46 -7.56 -32.74
C PRO A 336 -25.96 -8.98 -32.45
N GLU A 337 -25.12 -10.00 -32.64
CA GLU A 337 -25.49 -11.41 -32.44
C GLU A 337 -25.86 -11.74 -30.97
N LEU A 338 -25.25 -11.04 -30.01
CA LEU A 338 -25.41 -11.30 -28.57
C LEU A 338 -26.49 -10.42 -27.92
N LEU A 339 -27.09 -9.51 -28.68
CA LEU A 339 -28.06 -8.54 -28.17
C LEU A 339 -29.34 -9.23 -27.65
N ASN A 340 -29.84 -10.26 -28.35
CA ASN A 340 -31.02 -11.00 -27.90
C ASN A 340 -30.81 -11.64 -26.52
N ASP A 341 -29.62 -12.16 -26.27
CA ASP A 341 -29.28 -12.80 -25.00
C ASP A 341 -29.19 -11.77 -23.86
N LEU A 342 -28.66 -10.57 -24.14
CA LEU A 342 -28.70 -9.47 -23.17
C LEU A 342 -30.14 -9.08 -22.86
N LEU A 343 -30.96 -8.84 -23.90
CA LEU A 343 -32.35 -8.40 -23.77
C LEU A 343 -33.22 -9.40 -22.97
N LYS A 344 -33.00 -10.71 -23.15
CA LYS A 344 -33.66 -11.78 -22.36
C LYS A 344 -33.36 -11.64 -20.86
N VAL A 345 -32.12 -11.32 -20.50
CA VAL A 345 -31.71 -11.20 -19.09
C VAL A 345 -32.24 -9.92 -18.43
N VAL A 346 -32.38 -8.84 -19.21
CA VAL A 346 -32.82 -7.54 -18.69
C VAL A 346 -34.32 -7.28 -18.90
N GLU A 347 -35.08 -8.28 -19.36
CA GLU A 347 -36.49 -8.19 -19.74
C GLU A 347 -37.34 -7.50 -18.67
N SER A 348 -37.18 -7.87 -17.40
CA SER A 348 -37.98 -7.33 -16.29
C SER A 348 -37.67 -5.89 -15.90
N ARG A 349 -36.63 -5.29 -16.49
CA ARG A 349 -36.09 -3.98 -16.08
C ARG A 349 -36.14 -2.91 -17.17
N VAL A 350 -36.32 -3.31 -18.42
CA VAL A 350 -36.35 -2.40 -19.57
C VAL A 350 -37.78 -2.02 -19.95
N ASP A 351 -37.95 -0.78 -20.40
CA ASP A 351 -39.16 -0.37 -21.09
C ASP A 351 -39.09 -0.87 -22.54
N HIS A 352 -39.90 -1.89 -22.82
CA HIS A 352 -39.95 -2.52 -24.13
C HIS A 352 -40.31 -1.54 -25.26
N SER A 353 -41.11 -0.50 -24.97
CA SER A 353 -41.48 0.51 -25.98
C SER A 353 -40.26 1.32 -26.39
N ARG A 354 -39.41 1.69 -25.42
CA ARG A 354 -38.17 2.40 -25.67
C ARG A 354 -37.14 1.53 -26.41
N VAL A 355 -37.07 0.24 -26.10
CA VAL A 355 -36.22 -0.69 -26.85
C VAL A 355 -36.65 -0.75 -28.33
N VAL A 356 -37.95 -0.86 -28.60
CA VAL A 356 -38.50 -0.82 -29.97
C VAL A 356 -38.11 0.49 -30.68
N ASP A 357 -38.24 1.63 -30.02
CA ASP A 357 -37.87 2.93 -30.60
C ASP A 357 -36.38 3.03 -30.96
N ILE A 358 -35.50 2.52 -30.08
CA ILE A 358 -34.05 2.46 -30.34
C ILE A 358 -33.76 1.59 -31.57
N MET A 359 -34.36 0.39 -31.64
CA MET A 359 -34.17 -0.54 -32.75
C MET A 359 -34.75 0.00 -34.07
N ARG A 360 -35.88 0.68 -34.02
CA ARG A 360 -36.52 1.32 -35.17
C ARG A 360 -35.68 2.47 -35.70
N ARG A 361 -35.09 3.30 -34.83
CA ARG A 361 -34.16 4.38 -35.24
C ARG A 361 -32.89 3.83 -35.88
N ALA A 362 -32.39 2.70 -35.40
CA ALA A 362 -31.24 2.01 -35.99
C ALA A 362 -31.56 1.24 -37.28
N GLY A 363 -32.85 1.03 -37.60
CA GLY A 363 -33.28 0.23 -38.75
C GLY A 363 -33.01 -1.27 -38.61
N GLN A 364 -32.70 -1.76 -37.41
CA GLN A 364 -32.32 -3.16 -37.12
C GLN A 364 -33.39 -3.91 -36.33
N LEU A 365 -34.67 -3.51 -36.51
CA LEU A 365 -35.81 -4.16 -35.85
C LEU A 365 -35.88 -5.69 -36.03
N PRO A 366 -35.53 -6.29 -37.19
CA PRO A 366 -35.60 -7.75 -37.37
C PRO A 366 -34.69 -8.53 -36.42
N LEU A 367 -33.59 -7.94 -35.99
CA LEU A 367 -32.59 -8.60 -35.17
C LEU A 367 -33.11 -8.97 -33.78
N VAL A 368 -34.06 -8.19 -33.24
CA VAL A 368 -34.66 -8.43 -31.92
C VAL A 368 -35.98 -9.21 -31.99
N LYS A 369 -36.30 -9.84 -33.13
CA LYS A 369 -37.59 -10.55 -33.33
C LYS A 369 -37.86 -11.58 -32.23
N GLU A 370 -36.89 -12.44 -31.91
CA GLU A 370 -37.06 -13.47 -30.87
C GLU A 370 -37.46 -12.86 -29.52
N TYR A 371 -36.82 -11.76 -29.15
CA TYR A 371 -37.12 -11.02 -27.95
C TYR A 371 -38.50 -10.36 -27.98
N LEU A 372 -38.89 -9.74 -29.11
CA LEU A 372 -40.20 -9.10 -29.23
C LEU A 372 -41.34 -10.12 -29.10
N VAL A 373 -41.18 -11.31 -29.68
CA VAL A 373 -42.15 -12.42 -29.55
C VAL A 373 -42.26 -12.88 -28.09
N SER A 374 -41.16 -13.00 -27.35
CA SER A 374 -41.21 -13.41 -25.94
C SER A 374 -41.86 -12.36 -25.02
N VAL A 375 -41.73 -11.09 -25.37
CA VAL A 375 -42.28 -9.94 -24.63
C VAL A 375 -43.73 -9.65 -25.00
N GLN A 376 -44.21 -10.19 -26.12
CA GLN A 376 -45.56 -9.92 -26.63
C GLN A 376 -46.68 -10.23 -25.62
N LYS A 377 -46.43 -11.15 -24.68
CA LYS A 377 -47.30 -11.44 -23.52
C LYS A 377 -47.73 -10.21 -22.69
N ASN A 378 -46.96 -9.12 -22.74
CA ASN A 378 -47.26 -7.87 -22.02
C ASN A 378 -48.29 -6.98 -22.76
N ASP A 379 -48.72 -7.35 -23.97
CA ASP A 379 -49.72 -6.67 -24.80
C ASP A 379 -49.49 -5.14 -24.92
N LEU A 380 -48.25 -4.76 -25.24
CA LEU A 380 -47.86 -3.37 -25.45
C LEU A 380 -48.01 -2.97 -26.91
N GLN A 381 -48.64 -1.81 -27.16
CA GLN A 381 -48.89 -1.31 -28.51
C GLN A 381 -47.63 -1.23 -29.38
N ALA A 382 -46.55 -0.64 -28.87
CA ALA A 382 -45.30 -0.49 -29.61
C ALA A 382 -44.70 -1.85 -30.01
N VAL A 383 -44.79 -2.86 -29.14
CA VAL A 383 -44.27 -4.22 -29.38
C VAL A 383 -45.13 -4.94 -30.39
N ASN A 384 -46.45 -4.93 -30.22
CA ASN A 384 -47.38 -5.57 -31.15
C ASN A 384 -47.29 -4.97 -32.55
N GLU A 385 -47.19 -3.65 -32.67
CA GLU A 385 -47.00 -2.98 -33.95
C GLU A 385 -45.67 -3.34 -34.61
N ALA A 386 -44.58 -3.40 -33.84
CA ALA A 386 -43.28 -3.83 -34.32
C ALA A 386 -43.27 -5.29 -34.79
N VAL A 387 -43.85 -6.21 -34.01
CA VAL A 387 -43.97 -7.64 -34.37
C VAL A 387 -44.82 -7.80 -35.64
N ASN A 388 -45.97 -7.14 -35.70
CA ASN A 388 -46.85 -7.21 -36.86
C ASN A 388 -46.18 -6.63 -38.12
N GLU A 389 -45.41 -5.55 -37.98
CA GLU A 389 -44.61 -4.99 -39.08
C GLU A 389 -43.55 -5.96 -39.60
N LEU A 390 -42.85 -6.66 -38.70
CA LEU A 390 -41.86 -7.67 -39.06
C LEU A 390 -42.50 -8.86 -39.78
N LEU A 391 -43.59 -9.40 -39.23
CA LEU A 391 -44.30 -10.56 -39.80
C LEU A 391 -44.87 -10.26 -41.19
N VAL A 392 -45.36 -9.04 -41.41
CA VAL A 392 -45.78 -8.57 -42.75
C VAL A 392 -44.59 -8.46 -43.70
N GLY A 393 -43.45 -7.95 -43.25
CA GLY A 393 -42.24 -7.82 -44.07
C GLY A 393 -41.63 -9.17 -44.46
N GLU A 394 -41.76 -10.20 -43.61
CA GLU A 394 -41.26 -11.55 -43.84
C GLU A 394 -42.23 -12.44 -44.63
N GLY A 395 -43.49 -12.03 -44.77
CA GLY A 395 -44.52 -12.84 -45.42
C GLY A 395 -45.12 -13.94 -44.55
N ASP A 396 -44.95 -13.90 -43.22
CA ASP A 396 -45.49 -14.90 -42.29
C ASP A 396 -46.94 -14.57 -41.88
N ALA A 397 -47.90 -15.01 -42.70
CA ALA A 397 -49.32 -14.83 -42.44
C ALA A 397 -49.84 -15.66 -41.25
N ALA A 398 -49.22 -16.80 -40.95
CA ALA A 398 -49.63 -17.65 -39.84
C ALA A 398 -49.25 -17.02 -38.50
N GLY A 399 -47.99 -16.60 -38.35
CA GLY A 399 -47.53 -15.86 -37.18
C GLY A 399 -48.30 -14.56 -36.96
N LEU A 400 -48.64 -13.84 -38.04
CA LEU A 400 -49.43 -12.61 -37.95
C LEU A 400 -50.85 -12.89 -37.44
N ARG A 401 -51.48 -13.99 -37.88
CA ARG A 401 -52.79 -14.41 -37.40
C ARG A 401 -52.76 -14.66 -35.90
N ASP A 402 -51.81 -15.46 -35.44
CA ASP A 402 -51.69 -15.83 -34.02
C ASP A 402 -51.46 -14.59 -33.17
N SER A 403 -50.50 -13.74 -33.55
CA SER A 403 -50.21 -12.43 -32.93
C SER A 403 -51.47 -11.57 -32.75
N ILE A 404 -52.23 -11.35 -33.83
CA ILE A 404 -53.43 -10.50 -33.84
C ILE A 404 -54.58 -11.08 -33.02
N THR A 405 -54.69 -12.41 -32.98
CA THR A 405 -55.75 -13.08 -32.21
C THR A 405 -55.45 -13.13 -30.72
N SER A 406 -54.18 -13.26 -30.34
CA SER A 406 -53.76 -13.34 -28.94
C SER A 406 -53.62 -11.99 -28.27
N TYR A 407 -53.25 -10.94 -29.02
CA TYR A 407 -52.92 -9.62 -28.50
C TYR A 407 -53.73 -8.54 -29.20
N GLU A 408 -54.45 -7.71 -28.45
CA GLU A 408 -55.45 -6.78 -28.99
C GLU A 408 -54.98 -5.32 -29.02
N ASN A 409 -53.91 -4.99 -28.29
CA ASN A 409 -53.42 -3.63 -28.17
C ASN A 409 -52.51 -3.25 -29.35
N TYR A 410 -53.09 -2.87 -30.49
CA TYR A 410 -52.38 -2.36 -31.67
C TYR A 410 -53.31 -1.49 -32.54
N ASP A 411 -52.76 -0.61 -33.40
CA ASP A 411 -53.59 0.11 -34.38
C ASP A 411 -54.09 -0.82 -35.49
N ALA A 412 -55.22 -1.45 -35.19
CA ALA A 412 -55.89 -2.39 -36.05
C ALA A 412 -56.41 -1.76 -37.35
N LEU A 413 -56.69 -0.46 -37.38
CA LEU A 413 -57.17 0.21 -38.59
C LEU A 413 -56.03 0.55 -39.55
N ALA A 414 -54.89 1.02 -39.02
CA ALA A 414 -53.69 1.26 -39.80
C ALA A 414 -53.12 -0.05 -40.35
N LEU A 415 -53.06 -1.10 -39.53
CA LEU A 415 -52.59 -2.42 -39.96
C LEU A 415 -53.48 -2.99 -41.07
N ALA A 416 -54.81 -2.97 -40.91
CA ALA A 416 -55.72 -3.45 -41.94
C ALA A 416 -55.60 -2.67 -43.27
N GLY A 417 -55.35 -1.36 -43.20
CA GLY A 417 -55.11 -0.54 -44.40
C GLY A 417 -53.81 -0.88 -45.13
N ARG A 418 -52.76 -1.30 -44.41
CA ARG A 418 -51.52 -1.82 -45.02
C ARG A 418 -51.76 -3.18 -45.68
N LEU A 419 -52.45 -4.08 -44.98
CA LEU A 419 -52.72 -5.45 -45.43
C LEU A 419 -53.66 -5.51 -46.64
N GLU A 420 -54.60 -4.58 -46.78
CA GLU A 420 -55.51 -4.47 -47.94
C GLU A 420 -54.77 -4.32 -49.28
N ARG A 421 -53.57 -3.72 -49.25
CA ARG A 421 -52.75 -3.45 -50.45
C ARG A 421 -51.69 -4.52 -50.72
N HIS A 422 -51.67 -5.59 -49.91
CA HIS A 422 -50.68 -6.65 -50.04
C HIS A 422 -50.98 -7.56 -51.23
N GLU A 423 -49.94 -8.07 -51.90
CA GLU A 423 -50.10 -8.92 -53.09
C GLU A 423 -50.73 -10.28 -52.72
N ASP A 424 -50.28 -10.87 -51.62
CA ASP A 424 -50.80 -12.14 -51.11
C ASP A 424 -52.25 -12.05 -50.62
N THR A 425 -53.04 -13.03 -51.04
CA THR A 425 -54.44 -13.16 -50.62
C THR A 425 -54.59 -13.48 -49.13
N GLU A 426 -53.59 -14.10 -48.48
CA GLU A 426 -53.65 -14.45 -47.06
C GLU A 426 -53.60 -13.22 -46.15
N PHE A 427 -52.73 -12.26 -46.45
CA PHE A 427 -52.68 -10.97 -45.74
C PHE A 427 -53.95 -10.15 -45.97
N ARG A 428 -54.52 -10.17 -47.19
CA ARG A 428 -55.81 -9.52 -47.47
C ARG A 428 -56.99 -10.16 -46.73
N ARG A 429 -56.97 -11.49 -46.54
CA ARG A 429 -57.93 -12.19 -45.66
C ARG A 429 -57.79 -11.76 -44.20
N LEU A 430 -56.57 -11.60 -43.70
CA LEU A 430 -56.32 -11.07 -42.35
C LEU A 430 -56.82 -9.61 -42.23
N ALA A 431 -56.64 -8.77 -43.24
CA ALA A 431 -57.21 -7.42 -43.28
C ALA A 431 -58.74 -7.43 -43.12
N ALA A 432 -59.43 -8.34 -43.84
CA ALA A 432 -60.87 -8.51 -43.73
C ALA A 432 -61.30 -8.99 -42.33
N LEU A 433 -60.53 -9.88 -41.70
CA LEU A 433 -60.77 -10.36 -40.33
C LEU A 433 -60.62 -9.21 -39.31
N ILE A 434 -59.59 -8.38 -39.44
CA ILE A 434 -59.41 -7.20 -38.58
C ILE A 434 -60.54 -6.19 -38.76
N TYR A 435 -60.95 -5.91 -40.02
CA TYR A 435 -62.10 -5.03 -40.28
C TYR A 435 -63.43 -5.59 -39.74
N LYS A 436 -63.61 -6.91 -39.77
CA LYS A 436 -64.74 -7.61 -39.16
C LYS A 436 -64.77 -7.41 -37.64
N ARG A 437 -63.62 -7.61 -36.97
CA ARG A 437 -63.49 -7.43 -35.50
C ARG A 437 -63.76 -5.98 -35.07
N ASN A 438 -63.34 -5.00 -35.87
CA ASN A 438 -63.56 -3.57 -35.63
C ASN A 438 -64.91 -3.01 -36.14
N LEU A 439 -65.91 -3.88 -36.41
CA LEU A 439 -67.25 -3.51 -36.87
C LEU A 439 -67.29 -2.71 -38.19
N LYS A 440 -66.22 -2.72 -39.00
CA LYS A 440 -66.16 -2.10 -40.33
C LYS A 440 -66.54 -3.07 -41.44
N TRP A 441 -67.76 -3.60 -41.34
CA TRP A 441 -68.32 -4.62 -42.24
C TRP A 441 -68.27 -4.23 -43.72
N HIS A 442 -68.49 -2.95 -44.04
CA HIS A 442 -68.46 -2.44 -45.42
C HIS A 442 -67.10 -2.65 -46.11
N LYS A 443 -65.98 -2.45 -45.41
CA LYS A 443 -64.63 -2.65 -45.96
C LYS A 443 -64.27 -4.12 -46.06
N ALA A 444 -64.62 -4.91 -45.03
CA ALA A 444 -64.41 -6.36 -45.05
C ALA A 444 -65.14 -7.03 -46.23
N VAL A 445 -66.38 -6.62 -46.52
CA VAL A 445 -67.17 -7.13 -47.65
C VAL A 445 -66.61 -6.65 -48.99
N ALA A 446 -66.06 -5.43 -49.08
CA ALA A 446 -65.42 -4.94 -50.29
C ALA A 446 -64.17 -5.76 -50.65
N LEU A 447 -63.30 -6.03 -49.67
CA LEU A 447 -62.12 -6.87 -49.80
C LEU A 447 -62.45 -8.33 -50.19
N ALA A 448 -63.47 -8.92 -49.55
CA ALA A 448 -63.93 -10.26 -49.90
C ALA A 448 -64.44 -10.36 -51.35
N LYS A 449 -65.09 -9.29 -51.85
CA LYS A 449 -65.56 -9.20 -53.24
C LYS A 449 -64.41 -9.03 -54.24
N THR A 450 -63.39 -8.23 -53.92
CA THR A 450 -62.21 -8.05 -54.79
C THR A 450 -61.40 -9.34 -54.92
N ASP A 451 -61.32 -10.11 -53.84
CA ASP A 451 -60.55 -11.36 -53.80
C ASP A 451 -61.33 -12.59 -54.28
N LYS A 452 -62.58 -12.39 -54.76
CA LYS A 452 -63.50 -13.44 -55.23
C LYS A 452 -63.69 -14.59 -54.24
N LEU A 453 -63.59 -14.30 -52.95
CA LEU A 453 -63.76 -15.26 -51.87
C LEU A 453 -65.24 -15.31 -51.49
N TYR A 454 -65.99 -16.21 -52.14
CA TYR A 454 -67.40 -16.47 -51.86
C TYR A 454 -67.64 -17.52 -50.77
N GLU A 455 -66.58 -18.09 -50.19
CA GLU A 455 -66.73 -19.00 -49.06
C GLU A 455 -66.85 -18.22 -47.75
N VAL A 456 -68.12 -18.04 -47.38
CA VAL A 456 -68.54 -17.73 -46.02
C VAL A 456 -68.33 -19.00 -45.19
N SER A 457 -67.24 -19.09 -44.44
CA SER A 457 -67.20 -20.04 -43.33
C SER A 457 -67.97 -19.44 -42.15
N ALA A 458 -69.06 -20.14 -41.82
CA ALA A 458 -69.96 -19.91 -40.70
C ALA A 458 -69.25 -19.76 -39.35
#